data_AF-A0AAV6YI95-F1
#
_entry.id   AF-A0AAV6YI95-F1
#
_cell.length_a   1.000
_cell.length_b   1.000
_cell.length_c   1.000
_cell.angle_alpha   90.00
_cell.angle_beta   90.00
_cell.angle_gamma   90.00
#
_symmetry.space_group_name_H-M   'P 1'
#
loop_
_entity.id
_entity.type
_entity.pdbx_description
1 polymer ?
#
loop_
_entity_poly.entity_id
_entity_poly.type
_entity_poly.pdbx_seq_one_letter_code
_entity_poly.pdbx_strand_id
1 'polypeptide(L)'
;MSSVLGVVVSQAGQSDPAVRIFISNHVSCIDHNVLSLLTTCSSPSLSCSPGFLCWARGFLELGAPGSRTQLQESLKHYLSQSGNPPLLLFPEEETTNGLVGLLCFSSWPFSLSDSVQPLTLQARRPLVSLAVAGAPWYVELFWTLFSLYTVYHVRWLPPVCRSPRESDEDFASRVQTLLARSLGVHGTSYTVADRAEYVKRRRKDPPPHNMQLPSSTSPATSRMAQRVKEVLPQVPLPVILRDLGECSGDITTAQSISVYRWNVSHCAGTRLMQPSLCADGPIRCLEAVSASCCGHGPGASEMPSFVLCVGHVMEV
;
A
#
# COMPACT_ATOMS: atom_id res chain seq x y z
N MET A 1 -6.10 24.47 -10.32
CA MET A 1 -6.51 23.16 -10.87
C MET A 1 -6.08 23.15 -12.32
N SER A 2 -5.36 22.11 -12.76
CA SER A 2 -5.02 21.93 -14.18
C SER A 2 -5.79 20.72 -14.70
N SER A 3 -6.38 20.82 -15.90
CA SER A 3 -7.08 19.70 -16.52
C SER A 3 -6.66 19.51 -17.98
N VAL A 4 -6.31 18.28 -18.33
CA VAL A 4 -5.90 17.88 -19.68
C VAL A 4 -6.55 16.53 -19.95
N LEU A 5 -7.35 16.43 -21.02
CA LEU A 5 -7.94 15.18 -21.52
C LEU A 5 -8.69 14.35 -20.44
N GLY A 6 -9.47 14.99 -19.57
CA GLY A 6 -10.23 14.30 -18.51
C GLY A 6 -9.41 13.96 -17.26
N VAL A 7 -8.10 14.28 -17.25
CA VAL A 7 -7.29 14.28 -16.04
C VAL A 7 -7.53 15.58 -15.30
N VAL A 8 -7.90 15.51 -14.02
CA VAL A 8 -8.07 16.67 -13.14
C VAL A 8 -7.03 16.57 -12.05
N VAL A 9 -6.15 17.57 -11.97
CA VAL A 9 -5.09 17.60 -10.96
C VAL A 9 -5.41 18.67 -9.91
N SER A 10 -5.56 18.20 -8.68
CA SER A 10 -5.71 19.02 -7.48
C SER A 10 -4.41 18.99 -6.70
N GLN A 11 -3.91 20.15 -6.29
CA GLN A 11 -2.70 20.27 -5.48
C GLN A 11 -3.00 20.88 -4.11
N ALA A 12 -2.30 20.41 -3.08
CA ALA A 12 -2.31 20.95 -1.74
C ALA A 12 -0.87 21.20 -1.26
N GLY A 13 -0.61 22.35 -0.64
CA GLY A 13 0.75 22.79 -0.31
C GLY A 13 1.51 23.32 -1.54
N GLN A 14 2.80 23.59 -1.35
CA GLN A 14 3.67 24.18 -2.38
C GLN A 14 5.05 23.50 -2.37
N SER A 15 5.67 23.39 -3.55
CA SER A 15 7.06 22.99 -3.68
C SER A 15 8.00 24.06 -3.13
N ASP A 16 9.04 23.64 -2.43
CA ASP A 16 10.06 24.54 -1.91
C ASP A 16 11.13 24.77 -3.00
N PRO A 17 11.39 26.01 -3.42
CA PRO A 17 12.38 26.31 -4.47
C PRO A 17 13.82 26.00 -4.05
N ALA A 18 14.12 25.87 -2.74
CA ALA A 18 15.45 25.51 -2.26
C ALA A 18 15.76 24.02 -2.47
N VAL A 19 14.72 23.17 -2.59
CA VAL A 19 14.89 21.72 -2.67
C VAL A 19 14.99 21.27 -4.12
N ARG A 20 15.97 20.42 -4.39
CA ARG A 20 16.31 19.95 -5.75
C ARG A 20 15.83 18.53 -6.03
N ILE A 21 15.36 17.79 -5.02
CA ILE A 21 14.88 16.41 -5.15
C ILE A 21 13.48 16.28 -4.57
N PHE A 22 12.55 15.80 -5.38
CA PHE A 22 11.18 15.48 -5.03
C PHE A 22 11.00 13.96 -4.95
N ILE A 23 10.40 13.50 -3.86
CA ILE A 23 10.16 12.08 -3.58
C ILE A 23 8.66 11.82 -3.52
N SER A 24 8.17 10.91 -4.37
CA SER A 24 6.75 10.54 -4.40
C SER A 24 6.54 9.03 -4.31
N ASN A 25 5.40 8.62 -3.79
CA ASN A 25 4.87 7.28 -4.07
C ASN A 25 4.49 7.14 -5.55
N HIS A 26 4.41 5.90 -6.04
CA HIS A 26 4.17 5.62 -7.45
C HIS A 26 2.85 4.86 -7.64
N VAL A 27 1.81 5.54 -8.11
CA VAL A 27 0.45 4.98 -8.29
C VAL A 27 0.11 4.64 -9.74
N SER A 28 0.79 5.23 -10.71
CA SER A 28 0.56 4.97 -12.13
C SER A 28 1.81 5.26 -12.98
N CYS A 29 1.94 4.56 -14.11
CA CYS A 29 3.05 4.80 -15.03
C CYS A 29 3.06 6.23 -15.60
N ILE A 30 1.97 7.00 -15.50
CA ILE A 30 1.89 8.38 -16.00
C ILE A 30 2.15 9.45 -14.92
N ASP A 31 2.47 9.06 -13.68
CA ASP A 31 2.63 9.98 -12.55
C ASP A 31 3.60 11.13 -12.82
N HIS A 32 4.75 10.84 -13.45
CA HIS A 32 5.72 11.86 -13.87
C HIS A 32 5.09 12.92 -14.77
N ASN A 33 4.25 12.52 -15.74
CA ASN A 33 3.59 13.46 -16.64
C ASN A 33 2.60 14.33 -15.86
N VAL A 34 1.85 13.75 -14.93
CA VAL A 34 0.90 14.49 -14.08
C VAL A 34 1.62 15.51 -13.20
N LEU A 35 2.74 15.12 -12.59
CA LEU A 35 3.53 16.01 -11.73
C LEU A 35 4.24 17.10 -12.54
N SER A 36 4.68 16.80 -13.76
CA SER A 36 5.26 17.76 -14.69
C SER A 36 4.27 18.87 -15.10
N LEU A 37 2.95 18.60 -15.06
CA LEU A 37 1.92 19.63 -15.28
C LEU A 37 1.79 20.62 -14.10
N LEU A 38 2.22 20.22 -12.90
CA LEU A 38 2.14 21.07 -11.70
C LEU A 38 3.43 21.83 -11.44
N THR A 39 4.57 21.17 -11.61
CA THR A 39 5.89 21.74 -11.39
C THR A 39 6.84 21.29 -12.49
N THR A 40 7.73 22.17 -12.93
CA THR A 40 8.80 21.79 -13.84
C THR A 40 9.80 20.90 -13.10
N CYS A 41 9.72 19.58 -13.32
CA CYS A 41 10.64 18.59 -12.76
C CYS A 41 11.06 17.56 -13.81
N SER A 42 12.23 16.97 -13.62
CA SER A 42 12.77 15.91 -14.49
C SER A 42 12.80 14.59 -13.74
N SER A 43 12.23 13.53 -14.32
CA SER A 43 12.34 12.16 -13.79
C SER A 43 13.29 11.36 -14.67
N PRO A 44 14.28 10.65 -14.11
CA PRO A 44 15.13 9.75 -14.89
C PRO A 44 14.33 8.55 -15.39
N SER A 45 14.69 8.01 -16.55
CA SER A 45 14.16 6.73 -17.02
C SER A 45 14.93 5.55 -16.39
N LEU A 46 14.29 4.81 -15.48
CA LEU A 46 14.91 3.63 -14.85
C LEU A 46 14.69 2.34 -15.64
N SER A 47 13.64 2.31 -16.48
CA SER A 47 13.15 1.09 -17.13
C SER A 47 12.75 1.31 -18.59
N CYS A 48 12.89 2.53 -19.11
CA CYS A 48 12.48 2.87 -20.47
C CYS A 48 13.65 2.66 -21.44
N SER A 49 13.36 2.10 -22.61
CA SER A 49 14.33 2.07 -23.71
C SER A 49 14.64 3.52 -24.13
N PRO A 50 15.91 3.88 -24.34
CA PRO A 50 16.30 5.22 -24.79
C PRO A 50 15.63 5.59 -26.12
N GLY A 51 15.50 6.89 -26.42
CA GLY A 51 14.96 7.38 -27.69
C GLY A 51 13.55 7.97 -27.61
N PHE A 52 12.80 7.87 -28.72
CA PHE A 52 11.58 8.68 -28.93
C PHE A 52 10.53 8.54 -27.82
N LEU A 53 10.30 7.33 -27.30
CA LEU A 53 9.29 7.10 -26.25
C LEU A 53 9.70 7.69 -24.90
N CYS A 54 11.00 7.74 -24.61
CA CYS A 54 11.55 8.38 -23.42
C CYS A 54 11.34 9.90 -23.52
N TRP A 55 11.74 10.49 -24.64
CA TRP A 55 11.57 11.91 -24.94
C TRP A 55 10.10 12.35 -24.94
N ALA A 56 9.23 11.62 -25.64
CA ALA A 56 7.81 11.94 -25.76
C ALA A 56 7.06 11.92 -24.42
N ARG A 57 7.59 11.18 -23.43
CA ARG A 57 7.06 11.11 -22.06
C ARG A 57 7.72 12.08 -21.09
N GLY A 58 8.60 12.94 -21.59
CA GLY A 58 9.32 13.95 -20.81
C GLY A 58 10.30 13.35 -19.80
N PHE A 59 10.79 12.12 -20.02
CA PHE A 59 11.79 11.52 -19.15
C PHE A 59 13.18 12.07 -19.48
N LEU A 60 14.01 12.19 -18.45
CA LEU A 60 15.41 12.58 -18.56
C LEU A 60 16.23 11.36 -18.97
N GLU A 61 16.83 11.42 -20.15
CA GLU A 61 17.72 10.38 -20.66
C GLU A 61 19.16 10.63 -20.17
N LEU A 62 19.64 9.76 -19.30
CA LEU A 62 20.98 9.84 -18.69
C LEU A 62 21.87 8.74 -19.26
N GLY A 63 22.15 8.82 -20.57
CA GLY A 63 23.05 7.89 -21.25
C GLY A 63 22.58 6.42 -21.24
N ALA A 64 23.35 5.55 -21.87
CA ALA A 64 23.04 4.13 -22.04
C ALA A 64 22.71 3.41 -20.70
N PRO A 65 21.97 2.29 -20.72
CA PRO A 65 21.63 1.51 -19.53
C PRO A 65 22.88 0.92 -18.86
N GLY A 66 23.56 1.76 -18.07
CA GLY A 66 24.71 1.41 -17.27
C GLY A 66 24.32 0.91 -15.88
N SER A 67 25.32 0.51 -15.10
CA SER A 67 25.16 0.18 -13.67
C SER A 67 24.44 1.31 -12.92
N ARG A 68 23.64 0.97 -11.89
CA ARG A 68 22.98 1.95 -10.99
C ARG A 68 23.97 3.00 -10.45
N THR A 69 25.24 2.66 -10.30
CA THR A 69 26.31 3.58 -9.87
C THR A 69 26.56 4.71 -10.88
N GLN A 70 26.64 4.39 -12.18
CA GLN A 70 26.86 5.39 -13.24
C GLN A 70 25.65 6.34 -13.37
N LEU A 71 24.45 5.80 -13.19
CA LEU A 71 23.23 6.61 -13.15
C LEU A 71 23.27 7.59 -11.98
N GLN A 72 23.64 7.13 -10.79
CA GLN A 72 23.77 7.99 -9.61
C GLN A 72 24.82 9.09 -9.80
N GLU A 73 25.98 8.77 -10.38
CA GLU A 73 27.02 9.77 -10.70
C GLU A 73 26.51 10.82 -11.70
N SER A 74 25.80 10.38 -12.74
CA SER A 74 25.18 11.27 -13.74
C SER A 74 24.11 12.17 -13.11
N LEU A 75 23.30 11.64 -12.20
CA LEU A 75 22.31 12.40 -11.45
C LEU A 75 22.96 13.41 -10.49
N LYS A 76 24.04 13.04 -9.81
CA LYS A 76 24.81 13.96 -8.96
C LYS A 76 25.40 15.11 -9.79
N HIS A 77 25.94 14.81 -10.97
CA HIS A 77 26.40 15.83 -11.91
C HIS A 77 25.26 16.70 -12.44
N TYR A 78 24.09 16.13 -12.72
CA TYR A 78 22.91 16.89 -13.13
C TYR A 78 22.42 17.84 -12.03
N LEU A 79 22.44 17.39 -10.77
CA LEU A 79 22.03 18.20 -9.62
C LEU A 79 22.99 19.36 -9.33
N SER A 80 24.29 19.20 -9.58
CA SER A 80 25.31 20.24 -9.33
C SER A 80 25.24 21.41 -10.32
N GLN A 81 24.61 21.22 -11.48
CA GLN A 81 24.42 22.28 -12.48
C GLN A 81 23.30 23.25 -12.06
N SER A 82 23.67 24.49 -11.76
CA SER A 82 22.75 25.58 -11.43
C SER A 82 21.96 26.01 -12.67
N GLY A 83 20.75 25.50 -12.83
CA GLY A 83 19.87 25.80 -13.98
C GLY A 83 18.97 24.63 -14.37
N ASN A 84 19.37 23.41 -13.99
CA ASN A 84 18.55 22.23 -14.21
C ASN A 84 17.31 22.23 -13.30
N PRO A 85 16.15 21.75 -13.79
CA PRO A 85 14.96 21.56 -12.96
C PRO A 85 15.19 20.51 -11.85
N PRO A 86 14.42 20.56 -10.76
CA PRO A 86 14.48 19.55 -9.70
C PRO A 86 14.20 18.14 -10.22
N LEU A 87 14.82 17.15 -9.59
CA LEU A 87 14.63 15.73 -9.91
C LEU A 87 13.41 15.16 -9.19
N LEU A 88 12.55 14.48 -9.92
CA LEU A 88 11.45 13.69 -9.36
C LEU A 88 11.83 12.21 -9.35
N LEU A 89 11.80 11.58 -8.18
CA LEU A 89 12.18 10.18 -7.99
C LEU A 89 11.06 9.41 -7.29
N PHE A 90 10.92 8.15 -7.70
CA PHE A 90 9.96 7.19 -7.15
C PHE A 90 10.73 6.05 -6.46
N PRO A 91 11.08 6.17 -5.16
CA PRO A 91 11.86 5.18 -4.43
C PRO A 91 11.17 3.82 -4.31
N GLU A 92 9.86 3.76 -4.53
CA GLU A 92 9.05 2.55 -4.64
C GLU A 92 9.45 1.68 -5.85
N GLU A 93 10.09 2.28 -6.86
CA GLU A 93 10.53 1.76 -8.18
C GLU A 93 9.46 1.09 -9.05
N GLU A 94 8.32 0.77 -8.47
CA GLU A 94 7.21 0.07 -9.10
C GLU A 94 5.88 0.70 -8.68
N THR A 95 4.88 0.55 -9.53
CA THR A 95 3.55 1.13 -9.27
C THR A 95 2.75 0.28 -8.29
N THR A 96 2.13 0.88 -7.28
CA THR A 96 1.15 0.20 -6.42
C THR A 96 -0.22 0.86 -6.49
N ASN A 97 -1.23 0.17 -5.96
CA ASN A 97 -2.57 0.76 -5.85
C ASN A 97 -2.64 1.89 -4.82
N GLY A 98 -1.62 2.07 -3.97
CA GLY A 98 -1.57 3.11 -2.93
C GLY A 98 -2.69 3.03 -1.89
N LEU A 99 -3.41 1.91 -1.79
CA LEU A 99 -4.59 1.76 -0.92
C LEU A 99 -4.29 1.10 0.43
N VAL A 100 -3.46 0.06 0.43
CA VAL A 100 -3.25 -0.79 1.63
C VAL A 100 -1.89 -0.51 2.26
N GLY A 101 -0.86 -0.39 1.42
CA GLY A 101 0.50 -0.17 1.89
C GLY A 101 1.39 0.38 0.81
N LEU A 102 2.46 1.04 1.28
CA LEU A 102 3.52 1.59 0.46
C LEU A 102 4.69 0.60 0.48
N LEU A 103 5.27 0.25 -0.69
CA LEU A 103 6.43 -0.65 -0.72
C LEU A 103 7.62 -0.04 0.02
N CYS A 104 8.54 -0.90 0.41
CA CYS A 104 9.81 -0.51 0.99
C CYS A 104 10.58 0.38 0.01
N PHE A 105 11.06 1.52 0.50
CA PHE A 105 11.79 2.47 -0.31
C PHE A 105 13.23 2.00 -0.55
N SER A 106 13.66 2.10 -1.81
CA SER A 106 15.07 1.94 -2.15
C SER A 106 15.91 3.09 -1.56
N SER A 107 17.14 2.80 -1.13
CA SER A 107 18.01 3.78 -0.46
C SER A 107 18.76 4.69 -1.44
N TRP A 108 18.95 4.26 -2.70
CA TRP A 108 19.74 5.01 -3.69
C TRP A 108 19.28 6.45 -4.00
N PRO A 109 17.98 6.82 -4.00
CA PRO A 109 17.56 8.21 -4.21
C PRO A 109 18.04 9.13 -3.09
N PHE A 110 18.18 8.58 -1.89
CA PHE A 110 18.60 9.27 -0.68
C PHE A 110 20.13 9.42 -0.61
N SER A 111 20.88 8.66 -1.41
CA SER A 111 22.32 8.82 -1.61
C SER A 111 22.71 10.02 -2.48
N LEU A 112 21.73 10.68 -3.12
CA LEU A 112 21.94 11.78 -4.07
C LEU A 112 22.01 13.16 -3.40
N SER A 113 21.23 13.37 -2.34
CA SER A 113 21.19 14.63 -1.60
C SER A 113 20.68 14.43 -0.18
N ASP A 114 21.17 15.26 0.73
CA ASP A 114 20.76 15.27 2.13
C ASP A 114 19.43 15.99 2.37
N SER A 115 18.87 16.67 1.37
CA SER A 115 17.59 17.38 1.49
C SER A 115 16.63 16.95 0.38
N VAL A 116 15.48 16.42 0.77
CA VAL A 116 14.43 15.97 -0.16
C VAL A 116 13.09 16.57 0.23
N GLN A 117 12.22 16.79 -0.75
CA GLN A 117 10.85 17.21 -0.49
C GLN A 117 9.90 16.06 -0.84
N PRO A 118 9.28 15.43 0.18
CA PRO A 118 8.29 14.40 -0.07
C PRO A 118 6.99 15.01 -0.61
N LEU A 119 6.29 14.24 -1.44
CA LEU A 119 4.94 14.55 -1.89
C LEU A 119 4.12 13.26 -1.98
N THR A 120 2.86 13.33 -1.59
CA THR A 120 1.94 12.19 -1.73
C THR A 120 1.07 12.36 -2.96
N LEU A 121 0.93 11.27 -3.70
CA LEU A 121 0.12 11.16 -4.89
C LEU A 121 -1.02 10.17 -4.65
N GLN A 122 -2.26 10.63 -4.78
CA GLN A 122 -3.45 9.79 -4.77
C GLN A 122 -4.18 9.95 -6.09
N ALA A 123 -4.57 8.85 -6.70
CA ALA A 123 -5.25 8.88 -7.97
C ALA A 123 -6.53 8.04 -7.90
N ARG A 124 -7.61 8.60 -8.42
CA ARG A 124 -8.94 7.96 -8.45
C ARG A 124 -9.47 8.00 -9.86
N ARG A 125 -9.79 6.82 -10.38
CA ARG A 125 -10.46 6.62 -11.66
C ARG A 125 -11.74 5.84 -11.40
N PRO A 126 -12.92 6.31 -11.86
CA PRO A 126 -14.13 5.53 -11.80
C PRO A 126 -14.04 4.38 -12.82
N LEU A 127 -14.68 3.25 -12.51
CA LEU A 127 -14.90 2.10 -13.41
C LEU A 127 -13.69 1.24 -13.79
N VAL A 128 -12.45 1.77 -13.74
CA VAL A 128 -11.24 1.02 -14.12
C VAL A 128 -10.20 1.10 -13.01
N SER A 129 -9.61 -0.05 -12.64
CA SER A 129 -8.52 -0.09 -11.67
C SER A 129 -7.31 0.67 -12.19
N LEU A 130 -6.70 1.48 -11.33
CA LEU A 130 -5.44 2.12 -11.61
C LEU A 130 -4.29 1.11 -11.43
N ALA A 131 -3.28 1.18 -12.30
CA ALA A 131 -2.05 0.38 -12.24
C ALA A 131 -2.30 -1.12 -12.13
N VAL A 132 -2.93 -1.69 -13.16
CA VAL A 132 -3.11 -3.15 -13.26
C VAL A 132 -1.75 -3.84 -13.22
N ALA A 133 -1.53 -4.68 -12.21
CA ALA A 133 -0.24 -5.30 -11.96
C ALA A 133 0.27 -6.07 -13.19
N GLY A 134 1.43 -5.67 -13.69
CA GLY A 134 2.08 -6.28 -14.85
C GLY A 134 1.47 -5.90 -16.22
N ALA A 135 0.57 -4.93 -16.27
CA ALA A 135 0.15 -4.31 -17.53
C ALA A 135 1.25 -3.36 -18.05
N PRO A 136 1.43 -3.25 -19.36
CA PRO A 136 2.40 -2.33 -19.93
C PRO A 136 1.90 -0.88 -19.82
N TRP A 137 2.83 0.07 -19.79
CA TRP A 137 2.55 1.50 -19.57
C TRP A 137 1.53 2.10 -20.55
N TYR A 138 1.47 1.61 -21.80
CA TYR A 138 0.57 2.16 -22.82
C TYR A 138 -0.89 1.77 -22.56
N VAL A 139 -1.16 0.70 -21.81
CA VAL A 139 -2.51 0.36 -21.36
C VAL A 139 -3.02 1.42 -20.38
N GLU A 140 -2.17 1.87 -19.46
CA GLU A 140 -2.51 2.99 -18.57
C GLU A 140 -2.67 4.31 -19.35
N LEU A 141 -1.85 4.57 -20.38
CA LEU A 141 -2.04 5.73 -21.24
C LEU A 141 -3.38 5.67 -21.97
N PHE A 142 -3.72 4.52 -22.57
CA PHE A 142 -5.00 4.31 -23.24
C PHE A 142 -6.16 4.59 -22.27
N TRP A 143 -6.16 3.98 -21.09
CA TRP A 143 -7.20 4.25 -20.10
C TRP A 143 -7.22 5.70 -19.61
N THR A 144 -6.08 6.38 -19.57
CA THR A 144 -6.05 7.82 -19.22
C THR A 144 -6.70 8.68 -20.29
N LEU A 145 -6.47 8.38 -21.58
CA LEU A 145 -7.05 9.14 -22.70
C LEU A 145 -8.56 8.89 -22.86
N PHE A 146 -9.01 7.66 -22.59
CA PHE A 146 -10.41 7.26 -22.80
C PHE A 146 -11.25 7.28 -21.52
N SER A 147 -10.65 7.35 -20.33
CA SER A 147 -11.36 7.58 -19.08
C SER A 147 -11.63 9.08 -18.92
N LEU A 148 -12.87 9.48 -19.19
CA LEU A 148 -13.33 10.87 -19.16
C LEU A 148 -13.13 11.59 -17.81
N TYR A 149 -12.81 10.85 -16.74
CA TYR A 149 -12.62 11.41 -15.41
C TYR A 149 -11.52 10.65 -14.65
N THR A 150 -10.32 11.21 -14.54
CA THR A 150 -9.26 10.70 -13.65
C THR A 150 -8.80 11.83 -12.75
N VAL A 151 -9.00 11.69 -11.43
CA VAL A 151 -8.64 12.75 -10.47
C VAL A 151 -7.34 12.38 -9.77
N TYR A 152 -6.35 13.26 -9.86
CA TYR A 152 -5.10 13.19 -9.12
C TYR A 152 -5.12 14.24 -8.00
N HIS A 153 -4.87 13.79 -6.78
CA HIS A 153 -4.64 14.62 -5.61
C HIS A 153 -3.16 14.55 -5.26
N VAL A 154 -2.47 15.68 -5.43
CA VAL A 154 -1.06 15.87 -5.09
C VAL A 154 -1.01 16.69 -3.81
N ARG A 155 -0.26 16.20 -2.82
CA ARG A 155 -0.03 16.95 -1.57
C ARG A 155 1.46 17.05 -1.31
N TRP A 156 1.96 18.27 -1.31
CA TRP A 156 3.34 18.63 -0.97
C TRP A 156 3.51 18.55 0.55
N LEU A 157 4.58 17.89 0.98
CA LEU A 157 4.96 17.82 2.38
C LEU A 157 6.15 18.77 2.65
N PRO A 158 6.38 19.15 3.92
CA PRO A 158 7.55 19.95 4.27
C PRO A 158 8.84 19.26 3.84
N PRO A 159 9.86 20.02 3.40
CA PRO A 159 11.20 19.48 3.16
C PRO A 159 11.75 18.72 4.36
N VAL A 160 12.51 17.67 4.06
CA VAL A 160 13.10 16.79 5.04
C VAL A 160 14.60 16.73 4.80
N CYS A 161 15.37 17.15 5.79
CA CYS A 161 16.81 17.00 5.80
C CYS A 161 17.23 15.70 6.50
N ARG A 162 18.32 15.12 6.03
CA ARG A 162 19.03 14.01 6.67
C ARG A 162 19.66 14.47 7.98
N SER A 163 19.62 13.59 8.97
CA SER A 163 20.35 13.81 10.22
C SER A 163 21.83 13.43 10.06
N PRO A 164 22.79 14.09 10.74
CA PRO A 164 24.24 13.88 10.51
C PRO A 164 24.77 12.46 10.75
N ARG A 165 24.00 11.60 11.44
CA ARG A 165 24.38 10.21 11.78
C ARG A 165 23.46 9.17 11.14
N GLU A 166 22.55 9.60 10.27
CA GLU A 166 21.51 8.75 9.68
C GLU A 166 21.99 8.13 8.37
N SER A 167 21.80 6.82 8.21
CA SER A 167 22.15 6.10 6.98
C SER A 167 21.22 6.42 5.80
N ASP A 168 21.55 5.94 4.60
CA ASP A 168 20.68 6.01 3.41
C ASP A 168 19.38 5.22 3.62
N GLU A 169 19.49 4.06 4.26
CA GLU A 169 18.37 3.18 4.57
C GLU A 169 17.46 3.77 5.66
N ASP A 170 18.04 4.31 6.73
CA ASP A 170 17.25 4.93 7.81
C ASP A 170 16.51 6.16 7.32
N PHE A 171 17.17 6.98 6.48
CA PHE A 171 16.55 8.16 5.89
C PHE A 171 15.41 7.76 4.95
N ALA A 172 15.62 6.74 4.11
CA ALA A 172 14.58 6.19 3.24
C ALA A 172 13.37 5.71 4.04
N SER A 173 13.60 4.95 5.11
CA SER A 173 12.56 4.41 6.01
C SER A 173 11.78 5.52 6.72
N ARG A 174 12.47 6.57 7.17
CA ARG A 174 11.83 7.74 7.79
C ARG A 174 10.94 8.49 6.80
N VAL A 175 11.41 8.71 5.58
CA VAL A 175 10.62 9.37 4.52
C VAL A 175 9.45 8.49 4.07
N GLN A 176 9.64 7.18 3.95
CA GLN A 176 8.57 6.21 3.68
C GLN A 176 7.49 6.29 4.76
N THR A 177 7.88 6.29 6.04
CA THR A 177 6.96 6.39 7.17
C THR A 177 6.17 7.70 7.14
N LEU A 178 6.82 8.80 6.78
CA LEU A 178 6.18 10.12 6.65
C LEU A 178 5.13 10.12 5.52
N LEU A 179 5.48 9.59 4.35
CA LEU A 179 4.55 9.46 3.20
C LEU A 179 3.39 8.52 3.53
N ALA A 180 3.67 7.36 4.15
CA ALA A 180 2.65 6.40 4.56
C ALA A 180 1.64 7.02 5.53
N ARG A 181 2.12 7.78 6.54
CA ARG A 181 1.26 8.54 7.46
C ARG A 181 0.40 9.59 6.76
N SER A 182 0.97 10.31 5.79
CA SER A 182 0.22 11.32 5.01
C SER A 182 -0.84 10.69 4.10
N LEU A 183 -0.56 9.51 3.54
CA LEU A 183 -1.50 8.73 2.73
C LEU A 183 -2.55 7.99 3.57
N GLY A 184 -2.31 7.79 4.87
CA GLY A 184 -3.16 6.97 5.74
C GLY A 184 -2.97 5.46 5.53
N VAL A 185 -1.81 5.04 5.02
CA VAL A 185 -1.45 3.64 4.74
C VAL A 185 -0.26 3.20 5.59
N HIS A 186 0.06 1.90 5.56
CA HIS A 186 1.21 1.36 6.28
C HIS A 186 2.45 1.30 5.36
N GLY A 187 3.61 1.67 5.89
CA GLY A 187 4.89 1.35 5.25
C GLY A 187 5.17 -0.14 5.39
N THR A 188 5.36 -0.84 4.28
CA THR A 188 5.64 -2.28 4.28
C THR A 188 7.12 -2.55 4.13
N SER A 189 7.56 -3.72 4.59
CA SER A 189 8.91 -4.24 4.35
C SER A 189 9.04 -4.98 3.01
N TYR A 190 7.97 -5.04 2.20
CA TYR A 190 7.98 -5.73 0.92
C TYR A 190 8.70 -4.89 -0.12
N THR A 191 9.64 -5.54 -0.81
CA THR A 191 10.42 -4.92 -1.88
C THR A 191 9.77 -5.15 -3.24
N VAL A 192 10.30 -4.44 -4.23
CA VAL A 192 9.96 -4.62 -5.65
C VAL A 192 10.19 -6.06 -6.10
N ALA A 193 11.27 -6.70 -5.62
CA ALA A 193 11.61 -8.08 -5.95
C ALA A 193 10.55 -9.06 -5.41
N ASP A 194 10.09 -8.85 -4.17
CA ASP A 194 9.03 -9.66 -3.56
C ASP A 194 7.73 -9.56 -4.34
N ARG A 195 7.39 -8.35 -4.79
CA ARG A 195 6.21 -8.12 -5.66
C ARG A 195 6.36 -8.83 -7.00
N ALA A 196 7.51 -8.74 -7.66
CA ALA A 196 7.77 -9.40 -8.93
C ALA A 196 7.67 -10.93 -8.78
N GLU A 197 8.18 -11.48 -7.68
CA GLU A 197 8.02 -12.89 -7.35
C GLU A 197 6.56 -13.27 -7.12
N TYR A 198 5.80 -12.48 -6.36
CA TYR A 198 4.37 -12.71 -6.12
C TYR A 198 3.56 -12.75 -7.42
N VAL A 199 3.80 -11.79 -8.33
CA VAL A 199 3.15 -11.77 -9.65
C VAL A 199 3.52 -13.01 -10.46
N LYS A 200 4.79 -13.45 -10.42
CA LYS A 200 5.25 -14.67 -11.09
C LYS A 200 4.57 -15.92 -10.52
N ARG A 201 4.40 -16.01 -9.20
CA ARG A 201 3.67 -17.11 -8.53
C ARG A 201 2.20 -17.12 -8.97
N ARG A 202 1.52 -15.98 -8.91
CA ARG A 202 0.10 -15.87 -9.34
C ARG A 202 -0.14 -16.20 -10.81
N ARG A 203 0.84 -15.95 -11.70
CA ARG A 203 0.73 -16.34 -13.12
C ARG A 203 0.91 -17.85 -13.34
N LYS A 204 1.62 -18.51 -12.42
CA LYS A 204 1.86 -19.97 -12.46
C LYS A 204 0.74 -20.74 -11.77
N ASP A 205 0.09 -20.14 -10.78
CA ASP A 205 -1.16 -20.66 -10.26
C ASP A 205 -2.20 -20.57 -11.39
N PRO A 206 -2.68 -21.70 -11.91
CA PRO A 206 -3.77 -21.65 -12.87
C PRO A 206 -4.92 -20.88 -12.21
N PRO A 207 -5.72 -20.09 -12.96
CA PRO A 207 -7.04 -19.72 -12.47
C PRO A 207 -7.72 -21.00 -11.96
N PRO A 208 -8.62 -20.97 -10.97
CA PRO A 208 -9.40 -22.14 -10.57
C PRO A 208 -10.32 -22.55 -11.73
N HIS A 209 -9.71 -23.11 -12.77
CA HIS A 209 -10.28 -23.49 -14.05
C HIS A 209 -9.91 -24.96 -14.29
N ASN A 210 -10.09 -25.75 -13.23
CA ASN A 210 -10.66 -27.08 -13.35
C ASN A 210 -11.33 -27.44 -12.01
N MET A 211 -12.18 -26.54 -11.50
CA MET A 211 -13.22 -26.98 -10.58
C MET A 211 -14.30 -27.64 -11.44
N GLN A 212 -14.04 -28.85 -11.89
CA GLN A 212 -15.14 -29.77 -12.14
C GLN A 212 -15.95 -29.77 -10.84
N LEU A 213 -17.20 -29.31 -10.92
CA LEU A 213 -18.17 -29.59 -9.86
C LEU A 213 -17.99 -31.07 -9.52
N PRO A 214 -17.77 -31.45 -8.26
CA PRO A 214 -17.74 -32.86 -7.92
C PRO A 214 -19.03 -33.46 -8.49
N SER A 215 -18.86 -34.42 -9.40
CA SER A 215 -19.94 -35.08 -10.15
C SER A 215 -20.92 -35.82 -9.23
N SER A 216 -20.65 -35.83 -7.92
CA SER A 216 -21.45 -36.35 -6.83
C SER A 216 -21.83 -35.27 -5.81
N THR A 217 -22.15 -34.04 -6.22
CA THR A 217 -22.72 -33.06 -5.29
C THR A 217 -24.13 -33.51 -4.89
N SER A 218 -24.29 -34.01 -3.66
CA SER A 218 -25.60 -34.43 -3.18
C SER A 218 -26.57 -33.22 -3.13
N PRO A 219 -27.88 -33.43 -3.35
CA PRO A 219 -28.87 -32.35 -3.26
C PRO A 219 -28.95 -31.74 -1.84
N ALA A 220 -28.40 -32.40 -0.82
CA ALA A 220 -28.28 -31.85 0.53
C ALA A 220 -27.11 -30.85 0.62
N THR A 221 -25.95 -31.20 0.06
CA THR A 221 -24.73 -30.36 0.06
C THR A 221 -24.96 -29.05 -0.71
N SER A 222 -25.68 -29.12 -1.84
CA SER A 222 -26.03 -27.93 -2.64
C SER A 222 -26.95 -26.95 -1.89
N ARG A 223 -27.96 -27.47 -1.18
CA ARG A 223 -28.87 -26.65 -0.35
C ARG A 223 -28.14 -25.99 0.82
N MET A 224 -27.19 -26.71 1.43
CA MET A 224 -26.37 -26.16 2.50
C MET A 224 -25.43 -25.06 1.98
N ALA A 225 -24.83 -25.25 0.81
CA ALA A 225 -23.98 -24.24 0.18
C ALA A 225 -24.73 -22.94 -0.15
N GLN A 226 -25.99 -23.05 -0.61
CA GLN A 226 -26.84 -21.88 -0.85
C GLN A 226 -27.14 -21.11 0.44
N ARG A 227 -27.44 -21.79 1.55
CA ARG A 227 -27.63 -21.14 2.85
C ARG A 227 -26.37 -20.42 3.35
N VAL A 228 -25.20 -21.02 3.14
CA VAL A 228 -23.92 -20.36 3.51
C VAL A 228 -23.65 -19.15 2.60
N LYS A 229 -24.04 -19.21 1.32
CA LYS A 229 -23.93 -18.08 0.38
C LYS A 229 -24.82 -16.90 0.75
N GLU A 230 -26.00 -17.16 1.31
CA GLU A 230 -26.90 -16.11 1.81
C GLU A 230 -26.27 -15.34 2.98
N VAL A 231 -25.52 -16.03 3.85
CA VAL A 231 -24.85 -15.41 5.00
C VAL A 231 -23.48 -14.80 4.62
N LEU A 232 -22.81 -15.36 3.60
CA LEU A 232 -21.47 -14.96 3.15
C LEU A 232 -21.47 -14.66 1.63
N PRO A 233 -22.07 -13.54 1.19
CA PRO A 233 -22.22 -13.22 -0.24
C PRO A 233 -20.87 -12.99 -0.94
N GLN A 234 -19.82 -12.58 -0.21
CA GLN A 234 -18.47 -12.37 -0.74
C GLN A 234 -17.70 -13.66 -1.09
N VAL A 235 -18.16 -14.85 -0.64
CA VAL A 235 -17.45 -16.11 -0.90
C VAL A 235 -18.04 -16.80 -2.13
N PRO A 236 -17.24 -17.21 -3.14
CA PRO A 236 -17.73 -17.92 -4.32
C PRO A 236 -18.35 -19.29 -3.96
N LEU A 237 -19.51 -19.59 -4.56
CA LEU A 237 -20.25 -20.85 -4.34
C LEU A 237 -19.41 -22.13 -4.50
N PRO A 238 -18.47 -22.22 -5.47
CA PRO A 238 -17.64 -23.41 -5.65
C PRO A 238 -16.76 -23.70 -4.42
N VAL A 239 -16.23 -22.66 -3.77
CA VAL A 239 -15.37 -22.79 -2.58
C VAL A 239 -16.18 -23.37 -1.42
N ILE A 240 -17.41 -22.87 -1.24
CA ILE A 240 -18.35 -23.34 -0.22
C ILE A 240 -18.69 -24.83 -0.44
N LEU A 241 -18.95 -25.22 -1.69
CA LEU A 241 -19.29 -26.61 -2.04
C LEU A 241 -18.14 -27.59 -1.77
N ARG A 242 -16.90 -27.17 -2.01
CA ARG A 242 -15.72 -27.99 -1.73
C ARG A 242 -15.51 -28.19 -0.23
N ASP A 243 -15.56 -27.10 0.54
CA ASP A 243 -15.39 -27.16 1.99
C ASP A 243 -16.50 -28.02 2.63
N LEU A 244 -17.75 -27.95 2.12
CA LEU A 244 -18.84 -28.83 2.54
C LEU A 244 -18.68 -30.29 2.09
N GLY A 245 -18.04 -30.54 0.96
CA GLY A 245 -17.71 -31.88 0.47
C GLY A 245 -16.61 -32.55 1.30
N GLU A 246 -15.60 -31.79 1.72
CA GLU A 246 -14.54 -32.23 2.63
C GLU A 246 -15.08 -32.47 4.06
N CYS A 247 -16.09 -31.71 4.50
CA CYS A 247 -16.77 -31.91 5.79
C CYS A 247 -17.81 -33.05 5.81
N SER A 248 -17.99 -33.81 4.72
CA SER A 248 -18.90 -34.98 4.72
C SER A 248 -18.38 -36.15 5.57
N GLY A 249 -17.13 -36.08 6.05
CA GLY A 249 -16.49 -37.11 6.86
C GLY A 249 -16.66 -36.95 8.37
N ASP A 250 -16.71 -35.72 8.91
CA ASP A 250 -16.76 -35.51 10.37
C ASP A 250 -17.54 -34.24 10.72
N ILE A 251 -18.61 -34.45 11.48
CA ILE A 251 -19.44 -33.41 12.05
C ILE A 251 -18.63 -32.76 13.18
N THR A 252 -18.10 -31.54 12.96
CA THR A 252 -18.05 -30.49 14.01
C THR A 252 -17.76 -29.12 13.37
N THR A 253 -18.83 -28.35 13.20
CA THR A 253 -18.91 -27.05 12.54
C THR A 253 -18.40 -25.89 13.41
N ALA A 254 -17.23 -26.02 14.04
CA ALA A 254 -16.72 -24.97 14.95
C ALA A 254 -15.27 -24.51 14.68
N GLN A 255 -14.44 -25.31 14.01
CA GLN A 255 -13.02 -24.97 13.83
C GLN A 255 -12.69 -24.25 12.51
N SER A 256 -13.46 -24.42 11.43
CA SER A 256 -13.18 -23.71 10.17
C SER A 256 -13.71 -22.27 10.12
N ILE A 257 -14.69 -21.91 10.97
CA ILE A 257 -15.24 -20.54 11.02
C ILE A 257 -14.24 -19.56 11.67
N SER A 258 -13.36 -20.03 12.57
CA SER A 258 -12.36 -19.18 13.23
C SER A 258 -11.27 -18.69 12.25
N VAL A 259 -10.91 -19.51 11.25
CA VAL A 259 -9.93 -19.18 10.22
C VAL A 259 -10.47 -18.09 9.28
N TYR A 260 -11.74 -18.16 8.89
CA TYR A 260 -12.37 -17.12 8.08
C TYR A 260 -12.69 -15.84 8.87
N ARG A 261 -13.01 -15.93 10.17
CA ARG A 261 -13.23 -14.75 11.03
C ARG A 261 -11.93 -13.96 11.28
N TRP A 262 -10.78 -14.62 11.30
CA TRP A 262 -9.46 -13.96 11.39
C TRP A 262 -9.11 -13.17 10.12
N ASN A 263 -9.44 -13.69 8.93
CA ASN A 263 -9.15 -13.01 7.67
C ASN A 263 -10.07 -11.81 7.38
N VAL A 264 -11.31 -11.82 7.88
CA VAL A 264 -12.25 -10.68 7.67
C VAL A 264 -11.95 -9.51 8.61
N SER A 265 -11.45 -9.79 9.82
CA SER A 265 -11.13 -8.74 10.81
C SER A 265 -9.96 -7.84 10.38
N HIS A 266 -9.09 -8.31 9.48
CA HIS A 266 -8.00 -7.52 8.89
C HIS A 266 -8.42 -6.69 7.67
N CYS A 267 -9.63 -6.92 7.12
CA CYS A 267 -10.12 -6.20 5.93
C CYS A 267 -11.24 -5.19 6.22
N ALA A 268 -11.83 -5.18 7.42
CA ALA A 268 -12.93 -4.28 7.78
C ALA A 268 -12.50 -3.24 8.83
N GLY A 269 -11.45 -2.49 8.53
CA GLY A 269 -11.09 -1.27 9.26
C GLY A 269 -11.83 -0.06 8.68
N THR A 270 -13.14 0.05 8.87
CA THR A 270 -13.84 1.33 8.67
C THR A 270 -14.98 1.47 9.66
N ARG A 271 -14.88 2.51 10.49
CA ARG A 271 -15.88 2.90 11.50
C ARG A 271 -17.22 3.16 10.82
N LEU A 272 -18.26 2.49 11.32
CA LEU A 272 -19.59 3.08 11.36
C LEU A 272 -20.05 3.05 12.82
N MET A 273 -20.41 4.23 13.31
CA MET A 273 -20.98 4.42 14.64
C MET A 273 -22.43 3.90 14.69
N GLN A 274 -22.71 3.05 15.69
CA GLN A 274 -23.93 2.93 16.54
C GLN A 274 -25.31 2.64 15.88
N PRO A 275 -26.34 2.14 16.62
CA PRO A 275 -26.49 2.09 18.08
C PRO A 275 -26.89 0.71 18.70
N SER A 276 -26.89 0.73 20.03
CA SER A 276 -27.30 -0.25 21.04
C SER A 276 -28.55 -1.10 20.75
N LEU A 277 -28.45 -2.41 21.03
CA LEU A 277 -29.57 -3.18 21.58
C LEU A 277 -29.10 -4.03 22.77
N CYS A 278 -29.68 -3.74 23.92
CA CYS A 278 -29.70 -4.56 25.12
C CYS A 278 -30.57 -5.82 24.92
N ALA A 279 -30.15 -6.94 25.51
CA ALA A 279 -30.95 -8.04 26.09
C ALA A 279 -30.03 -9.28 26.10
N ASP A 280 -29.40 -9.60 27.23
CA ASP A 280 -29.85 -10.55 28.25
C ASP A 280 -29.03 -11.86 28.16
N GLY A 281 -28.30 -12.18 29.24
CA GLY A 281 -27.50 -13.40 29.39
C GLY A 281 -28.35 -14.64 29.75
N PRO A 282 -27.85 -15.64 30.49
CA PRO A 282 -26.48 -15.81 31.02
C PRO A 282 -25.93 -17.27 30.86
N ILE A 283 -24.81 -17.57 31.57
CA ILE A 283 -24.37 -18.91 32.06
C ILE A 283 -23.49 -19.73 31.07
N ARG A 284 -22.30 -20.26 31.40
CA ARG A 284 -21.44 -20.36 32.60
C ARG A 284 -20.02 -20.70 32.11
N CYS A 285 -18.99 -20.06 32.66
CA CYS A 285 -17.63 -20.58 32.66
C CYS A 285 -17.47 -21.56 33.83
N LEU A 286 -16.90 -22.74 33.58
CA LEU A 286 -16.38 -23.63 34.62
C LEU A 286 -14.90 -23.88 34.34
N GLU A 287 -14.06 -23.35 35.21
CA GLU A 287 -12.67 -23.76 35.41
C GLU A 287 -12.59 -25.08 36.19
N ALA A 288 -11.57 -25.89 35.89
CA ALA A 288 -10.82 -26.76 36.81
C ALA A 288 -9.60 -27.30 36.00
N VAL A 289 -8.36 -26.86 36.18
CA VAL A 289 -7.40 -27.01 37.31
C VAL A 289 -6.68 -28.38 37.36
N SER A 290 -5.34 -28.28 37.49
CA SER A 290 -4.35 -29.16 38.17
C SER A 290 -3.28 -29.73 37.23
N ALA A 291 -1.96 -29.78 37.51
CA ALA A 291 -1.14 -29.52 38.71
C ALA A 291 0.30 -29.13 38.27
N SER A 292 0.96 -28.16 38.91
CA SER A 292 2.00 -28.32 39.97
C SER A 292 3.37 -28.83 39.52
N CYS A 293 4.41 -27.96 39.63
CA CYS A 293 5.72 -28.31 40.18
C CYS A 293 6.44 -27.03 40.69
N CYS A 294 6.98 -27.15 41.91
CA CYS A 294 7.51 -26.10 42.78
C CYS A 294 8.90 -25.57 42.42
N GLY A 295 9.21 -24.34 42.86
CA GLY A 295 10.57 -23.83 43.08
C GLY A 295 10.56 -22.45 43.78
N HIS A 296 11.03 -22.41 45.04
CA HIS A 296 11.22 -21.24 45.94
C HIS A 296 12.06 -20.11 45.29
N GLY A 297 11.98 -18.80 45.60
CA GLY A 297 11.90 -18.04 46.86
C GLY A 297 12.42 -16.58 46.62
N PRO A 298 12.52 -15.67 47.62
CA PRO A 298 11.70 -14.44 47.65
C PRO A 298 12.45 -13.08 47.75
N GLY A 299 11.68 -11.96 47.68
CA GLY A 299 12.06 -10.60 48.13
C GLY A 299 11.04 -9.54 47.68
N ALA A 300 10.01 -9.21 48.48
CA ALA A 300 9.90 -8.02 49.35
C ALA A 300 9.92 -6.67 48.57
N SER A 301 8.76 -6.12 48.21
CA SER A 301 7.96 -5.13 48.98
C SER A 301 8.48 -3.69 48.86
N GLU A 302 7.76 -2.81 48.15
CA GLU A 302 7.22 -1.54 48.66
C GLU A 302 6.51 -0.74 47.54
N MET A 303 5.28 -0.35 47.85
CA MET A 303 4.42 0.69 47.26
C MET A 303 4.16 1.69 48.40
N PRO A 304 3.38 2.79 48.24
CA PRO A 304 2.96 3.57 47.06
C PRO A 304 3.17 5.10 47.30
N SER A 305 2.72 5.96 46.38
CA SER A 305 1.84 7.13 46.71
C SER A 305 1.78 8.23 45.64
N PHE A 306 0.54 8.58 45.23
CA PHE A 306 -0.01 9.94 44.98
C PHE A 306 0.62 10.76 43.80
N VAL A 307 -0.03 11.57 42.93
CA VAL A 307 -1.19 12.48 42.96
C VAL A 307 -1.62 12.78 41.49
N LEU A 308 -2.93 12.74 41.24
CA LEU A 308 -3.79 13.72 40.52
C LEU A 308 -3.15 14.73 39.52
N CYS A 309 -3.76 14.88 38.33
CA CYS A 309 -4.11 16.22 37.82
C CYS A 309 -5.26 16.20 36.81
N VAL A 310 -6.29 16.95 37.16
CA VAL A 310 -7.48 17.31 36.40
C VAL A 310 -7.11 18.45 35.44
N GLY A 311 -7.65 18.44 34.22
CA GLY A 311 -7.46 19.53 33.24
C GLY A 311 -8.67 19.65 32.33
N HIS A 312 -9.64 20.42 32.77
CA HIS A 312 -10.85 20.85 32.08
C HIS A 312 -10.57 22.22 31.45
N VAL A 313 -10.74 22.42 30.14
CA VAL A 313 -11.03 23.76 29.56
C VAL A 313 -11.87 23.60 28.29
N MET A 314 -13.03 24.26 28.33
CA MET A 314 -14.02 24.53 27.31
C MET A 314 -13.70 25.82 26.52
N GLU A 315 -14.46 26.04 25.44
CA GLU A 315 -14.76 27.31 24.74
C GLU A 315 -13.64 27.89 23.85
N VAL A 316 -13.88 28.31 22.60
CA VAL A 316 -15.08 28.83 21.92
C VAL A 316 -15.19 28.24 20.52
#